data_AF-A0A977KSE9-F1
#
_entry.id   AF-A0A977KSE9-F1
#
_cell.length_a   1.000
_cell.length_b   1.000
_cell.length_c   1.000
_cell.angle_alpha   90.00
_cell.angle_beta   90.00
_cell.angle_gamma   90.00
#
_symmetry.space_group_name_H-M   'P 1'
#
loop_
_entity.id
_entity.type
_entity.pdbx_description
1 polymer ?
#
loop_
_entity_poly.entity_id
_entity_poly.type
_entity_poly.pdbx_seq_one_letter_code
_entity_poly.pdbx_strand_id
1 'polypeptide(L)' 'MTINYDDLQEPFNKFSTLVELLRYRASSQPERIAYIFLRDGETEEARLTYGELDQKARAIAAL' A
#
# COMPACT_ATOMS: atom_id res chain seq x y z
N MET A 1 22.56 -21.47 -27.25
CA MET A 1 22.49 -20.27 -26.39
C MET A 1 21.57 -20.60 -25.24
N THR A 2 22.13 -21.03 -24.11
CA THR A 2 21.38 -21.32 -22.89
C THR A 2 21.14 -20.01 -22.17
N ILE A 3 19.89 -19.57 -22.08
CA ILE A 3 19.53 -18.45 -21.21
C ILE A 3 19.63 -18.95 -19.77
N ASN A 4 20.47 -18.30 -18.97
CA ASN A 4 20.52 -18.53 -17.54
C ASN A 4 19.26 -17.88 -16.92
N TYR A 5 18.38 -18.71 -16.38
CA TYR A 5 17.13 -18.25 -15.75
C TYR A 5 17.36 -17.50 -14.43
N ASP A 6 18.57 -17.57 -13.86
CA ASP A 6 18.92 -16.84 -12.64
C ASP A 6 18.98 -15.32 -12.89
N ASP A 7 19.31 -14.88 -14.10
CA ASP A 7 19.35 -13.45 -14.48
C ASP A 7 17.95 -12.84 -14.66
N LEU A 8 16.88 -13.66 -14.68
CA LEU A 8 15.48 -13.21 -14.73
C LEU A 8 14.85 -13.06 -13.34
N GLN A 9 15.59 -13.36 -12.27
CA GLN A 9 15.16 -13.08 -10.91
C GLN A 9 15.44 -11.62 -10.54
N GLU A 10 14.75 -10.69 -11.21
CA GLU A 10 14.39 -9.44 -10.55
C GLU A 10 13.76 -9.80 -9.20
N PRO A 11 14.13 -9.18 -8.08
CA PRO A 11 13.56 -9.53 -6.77
C PRO A 11 12.07 -9.21 -6.80
N PHE A 12 11.25 -10.22 -7.13
CA PHE A 12 9.80 -10.13 -7.30
C PHE A 12 9.06 -9.69 -6.03
N ASN A 13 9.78 -9.53 -4.92
CA ASN A 13 9.23 -9.07 -3.66
C ASN A 13 10.09 -7.98 -3.03
N LYS A 14 9.95 -6.74 -3.54
CA LYS A 14 10.51 -5.54 -2.88
C LYS A 14 9.97 -5.35 -1.45
N PHE A 15 8.83 -5.96 -1.14
CA PHE A 15 8.21 -5.94 0.19
C PHE A 15 7.79 -7.37 0.56
N SER A 16 8.03 -7.74 1.81
CA SER A 16 7.69 -9.07 2.34
C SER A 16 6.31 -9.10 2.98
N THR A 17 5.72 -7.94 3.28
CA THR A 17 4.37 -7.83 3.85
C THR A 17 3.59 -6.65 3.27
N LEU A 18 2.25 -6.72 3.35
CA LEU A 18 1.39 -5.57 3.03
C LEU A 18 1.64 -4.38 3.95
N VAL A 19 2.06 -4.63 5.20
CA VAL A 19 2.41 -3.57 6.16
C VAL A 19 3.66 -2.82 5.70
N GLU A 20 4.68 -3.52 5.20
CA GLU A 20 5.87 -2.89 4.64
C GLU A 20 5.55 -2.05 3.40
N LEU A 21 4.73 -2.58 2.50
CA LEU A 21 4.26 -1.84 1.33
C LEU A 21 3.47 -0.58 1.72
N LEU A 22 2.58 -0.69 2.71
CA LEU A 22 1.77 0.43 3.21
C LEU A 22 2.67 1.52 3.80
N ARG A 23 3.63 1.16 4.66
CA ARG A 23 4.59 2.09 5.26
C ARG A 23 5.42 2.81 4.19
N TYR A 24 5.88 2.08 3.18
CA TYR A 24 6.60 2.66 2.06
C TYR A 24 5.75 3.70 1.33
N ARG A 25 4.49 3.37 0.98
CA ARG A 25 3.59 4.29 0.29
C ARG A 25 3.20 5.49 1.14
N ALA A 26 2.97 5.30 2.44
CA ALA A 26 2.68 6.39 3.39
C ALA A 26 3.86 7.36 3.50
N SER A 27 5.11 6.88 3.47
CA SER A 27 6.29 7.74 3.49
C SER A 27 6.56 8.45 2.16
N SER A 28 6.35 7.76 1.03
CA SER A 28 6.73 8.26 -0.30
C SER A 28 5.65 9.14 -0.93
N GLN A 29 4.37 8.86 -0.65
CA GLN A 29 3.20 9.49 -1.27
C GLN A 29 2.07 9.63 -0.23
N PRO A 30 2.30 10.33 0.90
CA PRO A 30 1.36 10.38 2.02
C PRO A 30 -0.03 10.86 1.62
N GLU A 31 -0.11 11.90 0.78
CA GLU A 31 -1.37 12.52 0.35
C GLU A 31 -2.10 11.77 -0.77
N ARG A 32 -1.48 10.72 -1.34
CA ARG A 32 -2.13 9.96 -2.40
C ARG A 32 -3.27 9.13 -1.81
N ILE A 33 -4.44 9.23 -2.45
CA ILE A 33 -5.63 8.47 -2.07
C ILE A 33 -5.35 6.96 -2.21
N ALA A 34 -5.57 6.23 -1.12
CA ALA A 34 -5.50 4.78 -1.05
C ALA A 34 -6.89 4.15 -1.21
N TYR A 35 -7.91 4.74 -0.58
CA TYR A 35 -9.30 4.31 -0.66
C TYR A 35 -10.25 5.49 -0.82
N ILE A 36 -11.32 5.23 -1.57
CA ILE A 36 -12.51 6.08 -1.63
C ILE A 36 -13.69 5.20 -1.19
N PHE A 37 -14.41 5.64 -0.17
CA PHE A 37 -15.63 5.01 0.31
C PHE A 37 -16.79 5.69 -0.38
N LEU A 38 -17.62 4.90 -1.05
CA LEU A 38 -18.78 5.38 -1.79
C LEU A 38 -20.05 5.00 -1.02
N ARG A 39 -20.90 5.98 -0.73
CA ARG A 39 -22.28 5.73 -0.35
C ARG A 39 -23.03 5.19 -1.55
N ASP A 40 -23.70 4.06 -1.34
CA ASP A 40 -24.48 3.34 -2.36
C ASP A 40 -23.69 3.02 -3.65
N GLY A 41 -22.36 2.99 -3.57
CA GLY A 41 -21.48 2.70 -4.71
C GLY A 41 -21.28 3.85 -5.71
N GLU A 42 -21.91 5.01 -5.50
CA GLU A 42 -21.88 6.12 -6.46
C GLU A 42 -21.32 7.42 -5.87
N THR A 43 -21.76 7.79 -4.67
CA THR A 43 -21.43 9.10 -4.09
C THR A 43 -20.23 8.96 -3.16
N GLU A 44 -19.16 9.71 -3.41
CA GLU A 44 -18.04 9.76 -2.48
C GLU A 44 -18.50 10.23 -1.09
N GLU A 45 -18.33 9.37 -0.09
CA GLU A 45 -18.67 9.63 1.30
C GLU A 45 -17.43 9.93 2.15
N ALA A 46 -16.33 9.22 1.87
CA ALA A 46 -15.07 9.46 2.55
C ALA A 46 -13.89 9.03 1.68
N ARG A 47 -12.70 9.51 2.04
CA ARG A 47 -11.43 9.08 1.46
C ARG A 47 -10.43 8.78 2.55
N LEU A 48 -9.47 7.92 2.24
CA LEU A 48 -8.27 7.72 3.04
C LEU A 48 -7.05 7.86 2.15
N THR A 49 -6.13 8.72 2.55
CA THR A 49 -4.79 8.77 1.98
C THR A 49 -3.90 7.66 2.53
N TYR A 50 -2.77 7.37 1.89
CA TYR A 50 -1.81 6.40 2.41
C TYR A 50 -1.26 6.79 3.80
N GLY A 51 -1.05 8.09 4.04
CA GLY A 51 -0.62 8.60 5.34
C GLY A 51 -1.65 8.35 6.44
N GLU A 52 -2.92 8.68 6.17
CA GLU A 52 -4.01 8.45 7.12
C GLU A 52 -4.23 6.97 7.39
N LEU A 53 -4.10 6.12 6.36
CA LEU A 53 -4.26 4.69 6.49
C LEU A 53 -3.18 4.05 7.37
N ASP A 54 -1.89 4.41 7.18
CA ASP A 54 -0.80 3.90 8.04
C ASP A 54 -0.97 4.35 9.50
N GLN A 55 -1.32 5.62 9.71
CA GLN A 55 -1.54 6.15 11.05
C GLN A 55 -2.67 5.41 11.78
N LYS A 56 -3.83 5.23 11.14
CA LYS A 56 -4.98 4.52 11.72
C LYS A 56 -4.67 3.04 11.98
N ALA A 57 -3.98 2.37 11.05
CA ALA A 57 -3.59 0.98 11.23
C ALA A 57 -2.69 0.79 12.46
N ARG A 58 -1.70 1.68 12.67
CA ARG A 58 -0.84 1.65 13.85
C ARG A 58 -1.58 1.95 15.15
N ALA A 59 -2.53 2.89 15.11
CA ALA A 59 -3.35 3.22 16.27
C ALA A 59 -4.18 2.01 16.72
N ILE A 60 -4.76 1.25 15.78
CA ILE A 60 -5.50 0.01 16.09
C ILE A 60 -4.55 -1.08 16.61
N ALA A 61 -3.38 -1.26 16.00
CA ALA A 61 -2.43 -2.29 16.39
C ALA A 61 -1.77 -2.07 17.78
N ALA A 62 -1.89 -0.87 18.34
CA ALA A 62 -1.38 -0.53 19.67
C ALA A 62 -2.41 -0.77 20.80
N LEU A 63 -3.65 -1.14 20.46
CA LEU A 63 -4.69 -1.56 21.40
C LEU A 63 -4.46 -2.99 21.89
#